data_AF-A0A365ZDJ4-F1
#
_entry.id   AF-A0A365ZDJ4-F1
#
_cell.length_a   1.000
_cell.length_b   1.000
_cell.length_c   1.000
_cell.angle_alpha   90.00
_cell.angle_beta   90.00
_cell.angle_gamma   90.00
#
_symmetry.space_group_name_H-M   'P 1'
#
loop_
_entity.id
_entity.type
_entity.pdbx_description
1 polymer ?
#
loop_
_entity_poly.entity_id
_entity_poly.type
_entity_poly.pdbx_seq_one_letter_code
_entity_poly.pdbx_strand_id
1 'polypeptide(L)'
;MTRCPECGAPAGPRSCQELFDAVLALDHSRRPPWGPLHGVTVACFLLQHPSRLPETARSGPWAMVHSYLDGGLAAVTRLTERARNANSHRNRGARRAGTVPGVPAPPLTAPPTAFDVTIADVAGDGTFPADGFPERVTDWARAIIDAWRSEKEFGHGD
;
A
#
# COMPACT_ATOMS: atom_id res chain seq x y z
N MET A 1 6.91 -25.73 -3.83
CA MET A 1 7.33 -24.32 -3.82
C MET A 1 6.16 -23.49 -3.37
N THR A 2 6.19 -22.95 -2.16
CA THR A 2 5.01 -22.35 -1.53
C THR A 2 5.08 -20.84 -1.66
N ARG A 3 4.24 -20.26 -2.53
CA ARG A 3 4.08 -18.80 -2.63
C ARG A 3 3.41 -18.27 -1.35
N CYS A 4 3.56 -16.97 -1.09
CA CYS A 4 2.77 -16.30 -0.06
C CYS A 4 1.27 -16.44 -0.39
N PRO A 5 0.42 -16.96 0.53
CA PRO A 5 -1.00 -17.17 0.23
C PRO A 5 -1.80 -15.87 0.15
N GLU A 6 -1.28 -14.76 0.68
CA GLU A 6 -1.97 -13.47 0.69
C GLU A 6 -1.65 -12.62 -0.55
N CYS A 7 -0.42 -12.66 -1.06
CA CYS A 7 0.02 -11.77 -2.14
C CYS A 7 0.61 -12.47 -3.37
N GLY A 8 0.79 -13.79 -3.32
CA GLY A 8 1.34 -14.57 -4.43
C GLY A 8 2.86 -14.45 -4.62
N ALA A 9 3.56 -13.71 -3.76
CA ALA A 9 5.01 -13.55 -3.81
C ALA A 9 5.72 -14.92 -3.80
N PRO A 10 6.79 -15.10 -4.60
CA PRO A 10 7.52 -16.35 -4.66
C PRO A 10 8.17 -16.69 -3.31
N ALA A 11 8.32 -17.98 -3.03
CA ALA A 11 9.16 -18.44 -1.93
C ALA A 11 10.59 -17.94 -2.18
N GLY A 12 11.12 -17.15 -1.26
CA GLY A 12 12.48 -16.60 -1.33
C GLY A 12 13.25 -16.90 -0.04
N PRO A 13 14.53 -16.49 0.01
CA PRO A 13 15.35 -16.60 1.21
C PRO A 13 14.81 -15.73 2.37
N ARG A 14 13.94 -14.76 2.08
CA ARG A 14 13.22 -13.94 3.05
C ARG A 14 11.72 -14.01 2.77
N SER A 15 10.93 -14.13 3.82
CA SER A 15 9.48 -14.00 3.81
C SER A 15 9.06 -12.55 3.54
N CYS A 16 7.79 -12.36 3.15
CA CYS A 16 7.22 -11.02 2.99
C CYS A 16 7.34 -10.18 4.28
N GLN A 17 7.23 -10.83 5.45
CA GLN A 17 7.42 -10.15 6.74
C GLN A 17 8.86 -9.67 6.93
N GLU A 18 9.85 -10.53 6.69
CA GLU A 18 11.27 -10.14 6.84
C GLU A 18 11.67 -9.03 5.87
N LEU A 19 11.14 -9.05 4.64
CA LEU A 19 11.32 -7.97 3.68
C LEU A 19 10.65 -6.68 4.16
N PHE A 20 9.45 -6.77 4.74
CA PHE A 20 8.75 -5.62 5.28
C PHE A 20 9.51 -4.98 6.44
N ASP A 21 10.00 -5.79 7.39
CA ASP A 21 10.81 -5.31 8.51
C ASP A 21 12.13 -4.66 8.03
N ALA A 22 12.74 -5.21 6.98
CA ALA A 22 13.95 -4.65 6.39
C ALA A 22 13.71 -3.28 5.74
N VAL A 23 12.64 -3.09 4.96
CA VAL A 23 12.34 -1.77 4.38
C VAL A 23 11.92 -0.76 5.44
N LEU A 24 11.20 -1.18 6.49
CA LEU A 24 10.86 -0.30 7.61
C LEU A 24 12.10 0.20 8.36
N ALA A 25 13.13 -0.63 8.50
CA ALA A 25 14.41 -0.21 9.09
C ALA A 25 15.10 0.86 8.23
N LEU A 26 15.02 0.76 6.90
CA LEU A 26 15.57 1.76 5.98
C LEU A 26 14.76 3.07 6.03
N ASP A 27 13.43 2.97 6.02
CA ASP A 27 12.52 4.11 6.13
C ASP A 27 12.72 4.89 7.43
N HIS A 28 13.08 4.20 8.53
CA HIS A 28 13.35 4.82 9.82
C HIS A 28 14.47 5.88 9.78
N SER A 29 15.43 5.73 8.85
CA SER A 29 16.48 6.71 8.63
C SER A 29 15.95 8.07 8.15
N ARG A 30 14.71 8.10 7.63
CA ARG A 30 14.05 9.25 6.97
C ARG A 30 14.83 9.83 5.78
N ARG A 31 15.80 9.09 5.24
CA ARG A 31 16.60 9.51 4.09
C ARG A 31 15.95 9.07 2.78
N PRO A 32 16.07 9.87 1.71
CA PRO A 32 15.71 9.42 0.37
C PRO A 32 16.54 8.18 -0.04
N PRO A 33 15.95 7.26 -0.83
CA PRO A 33 14.57 7.31 -1.33
C PRO A 33 13.52 6.71 -0.37
N TRP A 34 13.94 5.93 0.63
CA TRP A 34 13.07 5.13 1.51
C TRP A 34 12.11 5.96 2.35
N GLY A 35 12.66 6.87 3.19
CA GLY A 35 11.89 7.64 4.16
C GLY A 35 10.66 8.38 3.57
N PRO A 36 10.82 9.14 2.47
CA PRO A 36 9.69 9.81 1.82
C PRO A 36 8.59 8.86 1.33
N LEU A 37 8.93 7.63 0.94
CA LEU A 37 8.00 6.64 0.39
C LEU A 37 7.38 5.72 1.46
N HIS A 38 7.80 5.83 2.72
CA HIS A 38 7.33 5.00 3.84
C HIS A 38 5.82 4.75 3.84
N GLY A 39 5.02 5.82 3.74
CA GLY A 39 3.56 5.69 3.76
C GLY A 39 3.06 4.82 2.61
N VAL A 40 3.57 5.04 1.40
CA VAL A 40 3.18 4.29 0.20
C VAL A 40 3.60 2.84 0.31
N THR A 41 4.83 2.56 0.77
CA THR A 41 5.34 1.21 1.03
C THR A 41 4.45 0.45 2.01
N VAL A 42 4.11 1.07 3.14
CA VAL A 42 3.21 0.47 4.16
C VAL A 42 1.81 0.24 3.58
N ALA A 43 1.28 1.21 2.85
CA ALA A 43 -0.05 1.08 2.23
C ALA A 43 -0.08 -0.07 1.22
N CYS A 44 0.95 -0.22 0.40
CA CYS A 44 1.05 -1.30 -0.57
C CYS A 44 1.10 -2.67 0.13
N PHE A 45 1.94 -2.79 1.15
CA PHE A 45 2.06 -4.03 1.92
C PHE A 45 0.74 -4.44 2.58
N LEU A 46 0.03 -3.51 3.22
CA LEU A 46 -1.24 -3.78 3.91
C LEU A 46 -2.38 -4.16 2.95
N LEU A 47 -2.39 -3.60 1.73
CA LEU A 47 -3.39 -3.95 0.71
C LEU A 47 -3.14 -5.33 0.08
N GLN A 48 -1.91 -5.84 0.15
CA GLN A 48 -1.56 -7.20 -0.26
C GLN A 48 -1.63 -8.23 0.87
N HIS A 49 -1.65 -7.79 2.12
CA HIS A 49 -1.69 -8.65 3.31
C HIS A 49 -2.86 -8.27 4.22
N PRO A 50 -4.10 -8.56 3.79
CA PRO A 50 -5.31 -8.16 4.52
C PRO A 50 -5.39 -8.75 5.93
N SER A 51 -4.66 -9.84 6.25
CA SER A 51 -4.59 -10.37 7.62
C SER A 51 -4.04 -9.35 8.63
N ARG A 52 -3.31 -8.33 8.14
CA ARG A 52 -2.67 -7.27 8.94
C ARG A 52 -3.53 -6.03 9.10
N LEU A 53 -4.68 -5.96 8.44
CA LEU A 53 -5.52 -4.77 8.41
C LEU A 53 -7.00 -5.15 8.55
N PRO A 54 -7.72 -4.64 9.56
CA PRO A 54 -9.17 -4.77 9.61
C PRO A 54 -9.79 -4.20 8.32
N GLU A 55 -10.80 -4.88 7.76
CA GLU A 55 -11.43 -4.46 6.51
C GLU A 55 -11.92 -3.00 6.53
N THR A 56 -12.47 -2.56 7.67
CA THR A 56 -12.92 -1.17 7.88
C THR A 56 -11.80 -0.13 7.80
N ALA A 57 -10.54 -0.54 7.97
CA ALA A 57 -9.35 0.30 7.89
C ALA A 57 -8.72 0.34 6.48
N ARG A 58 -9.25 -0.41 5.49
CA ARG A 58 -8.72 -0.48 4.11
C ARG A 58 -8.75 0.86 3.36
N SER A 59 -9.69 1.73 3.70
CA SER A 59 -9.87 3.05 3.06
C SER A 59 -8.63 3.95 3.15
N GLY A 60 -7.85 3.87 4.24
CA GLY A 60 -6.65 4.68 4.44
C GLY A 60 -5.52 4.31 3.47
N PRO A 61 -5.01 3.06 3.51
CA PRO A 61 -4.04 2.54 2.56
C PRO A 61 -4.48 2.72 1.11
N TRP A 62 -5.75 2.44 0.79
CA TRP A 62 -6.31 2.63 -0.54
C TRP A 62 -6.18 4.09 -1.03
N ALA A 63 -6.56 5.05 -0.19
CA ALA A 63 -6.43 6.46 -0.54
C ALA A 63 -4.99 6.94 -0.66
N MET A 64 -4.07 6.33 0.10
CA MET A 64 -2.65 6.64 0.01
C MET A 64 -2.06 6.22 -1.33
N VAL A 65 -2.35 4.99 -1.78
CA VAL A 65 -1.91 4.48 -3.09
C VAL A 65 -2.48 5.32 -4.23
N HIS A 66 -3.78 5.61 -4.20
CA HIS A 66 -4.41 6.47 -5.21
C HIS A 66 -3.81 7.89 -5.24
N SER A 67 -3.62 8.51 -4.08
CA SER A 67 -3.03 9.86 -4.02
C SER A 67 -1.61 9.86 -4.56
N TYR A 68 -0.83 8.82 -4.28
CA TYR A 68 0.52 8.67 -4.80
C TYR A 68 0.53 8.53 -6.33
N LEU A 69 -0.34 7.71 -6.90
CA LEU A 69 -0.42 7.52 -8.35
C LEU A 69 -0.94 8.76 -9.10
N ASP A 70 -1.82 9.55 -8.47
CA ASP A 70 -2.39 10.76 -9.08
C ASP A 70 -1.45 11.97 -9.03
N GLY A 71 -0.75 12.17 -7.91
CA GLY A 71 0.04 13.40 -7.69
C GLY A 71 1.35 13.21 -6.95
N GLY A 72 1.84 11.97 -6.88
CA GLY A 72 3.12 11.63 -6.25
C GLY A 72 3.17 11.94 -4.75
N LEU A 73 4.40 12.07 -4.24
CA LEU A 73 4.66 12.37 -2.82
C LEU A 73 3.98 13.67 -2.34
N ALA A 74 3.86 14.68 -3.20
CA ALA A 74 3.22 15.94 -2.83
C ALA A 74 1.73 15.74 -2.49
N ALA A 75 1.02 14.88 -3.22
CA ALA A 75 -0.37 14.54 -2.91
C ALA A 75 -0.49 13.70 -1.63
N VAL A 76 0.43 12.75 -1.40
CA VAL A 76 0.49 11.95 -0.17
C VAL A 76 0.75 12.83 1.07
N THR A 77 1.65 13.81 0.96
CA THR A 77 1.91 14.78 2.05
C THR A 77 0.65 15.57 2.38
N ARG A 78 -0.04 16.14 1.37
CA ARG A 78 -1.30 16.86 1.59
C ARG A 78 -2.37 15.99 2.23
N LEU A 79 -2.49 14.73 1.82
CA LEU A 79 -3.42 13.77 2.43
C LEU A 79 -3.11 13.57 3.92
N THR A 80 -1.84 13.32 4.24
CA THR A 80 -1.37 13.08 5.61
C THR A 80 -1.56 14.30 6.50
N GLU A 81 -1.27 15.50 6.00
CA GLU A 81 -1.49 16.76 6.71
C GLU A 81 -2.97 17.00 7.01
N ARG A 82 -3.86 16.78 6.03
CA ARG A 82 -5.31 16.89 6.24
C ARG A 82 -5.80 15.93 7.31
N ALA A 83 -5.35 14.67 7.29
CA ALA A 83 -5.70 13.68 8.31
C ALA A 83 -5.22 14.11 9.71
N ARG A 84 -4.00 14.62 9.83
CA ARG A 84 -3.45 15.14 11.09
C ARG A 84 -4.25 16.35 11.60
N ASN A 85 -4.61 17.27 10.71
CA ASN A 85 -5.40 18.45 11.04
C ASN A 85 -6.82 18.08 11.49
N ALA A 86 -7.45 17.10 10.83
CA ALA A 86 -8.77 16.58 11.21
C ALA A 86 -8.76 15.86 12.57
N ASN A 87 -7.66 15.20 12.91
CA ASN A 87 -7.49 14.52 14.20
C ASN A 87 -7.07 15.49 15.34
N SER A 88 -6.72 16.74 15.02
CA SER A 88 -6.49 17.76 16.03
C SER A 88 -7.80 18.07 16.75
N HIS A 89 -7.73 18.17 18.08
CA HIS A 89 -8.84 18.27 19.06
C HIS A 89 -9.89 19.37 18.79
N ARG A 90 -9.68 20.22 17.77
CA ARG A 90 -10.56 21.31 17.33
C ARG A 90 -11.70 20.86 16.41
N ASN A 91 -11.74 19.61 15.94
CA ASN A 91 -12.72 19.18 14.93
C ASN A 91 -13.46 17.87 15.28
N ARG A 92 -13.96 17.74 16.53
CA ARG A 92 -14.64 16.53 17.04
C ARG A 92 -15.94 16.14 16.32
N GLY A 93 -16.46 16.96 15.40
CA GLY A 93 -17.77 16.76 14.78
C GLY A 93 -17.79 15.97 13.47
N ALA A 94 -16.66 15.75 12.80
CA ALA A 94 -16.63 15.22 11.44
C ALA A 94 -16.05 13.80 11.36
N ARG A 95 -16.69 12.82 12.00
CA ARG A 95 -16.40 11.40 11.76
C ARG A 95 -17.27 10.88 10.61
N ARG A 96 -16.76 11.00 9.39
CA ARG A 96 -16.95 9.96 8.37
C ARG A 96 -15.58 9.35 8.09
N ALA A 97 -15.22 8.39 8.92
CA ALA A 97 -14.10 7.50 8.62
C ALA A 97 -14.47 6.71 7.37
N GLY A 98 -13.72 6.86 6.28
CA GLY A 98 -13.84 5.95 5.15
C GLY A 98 -13.71 6.57 3.76
N THR A 99 -13.95 7.88 3.60
CA THR A 99 -13.93 8.52 2.27
C THR A 99 -12.99 9.71 2.24
N VAL A 100 -11.93 9.58 1.45
CA VAL A 100 -11.07 10.70 1.05
C VAL A 100 -11.68 11.34 -0.19
N PRO A 101 -12.04 12.63 -0.17
CA PRO A 101 -12.62 13.30 -1.34
C PRO A 101 -11.72 13.15 -2.58
N GLY A 102 -12.30 12.77 -3.71
CA GLY A 102 -11.58 12.57 -4.97
C GLY A 102 -10.90 11.21 -5.14
N VAL A 103 -10.91 10.35 -4.11
CA VAL A 103 -10.43 8.97 -4.19
C VAL A 103 -11.62 8.02 -4.31
N PRO A 104 -11.63 7.07 -5.26
CA PRO A 104 -12.67 6.06 -5.33
C PRO A 104 -12.67 5.19 -4.06
N ALA A 105 -13.84 4.76 -3.58
CA ALA A 105 -13.89 3.82 -2.46
C ALA A 105 -13.21 2.48 -2.83
N PRO A 106 -12.55 1.81 -1.88
CA PRO A 106 -12.02 0.47 -2.13
C PRO A 106 -13.17 -0.48 -2.50
N PRO A 107 -12.91 -1.49 -3.36
CA PRO A 107 -13.88 -2.54 -3.63
C PRO A 107 -14.32 -3.26 -2.34
N LEU A 108 -15.60 -3.64 -2.28
CA LEU A 108 -16.15 -4.48 -1.21
C LEU A 108 -15.95 -5.98 -1.48
N THR A 109 -15.22 -6.32 -2.55
CA THR A 109 -14.89 -7.70 -2.92
C THR A 109 -13.84 -8.28 -1.98
N ALA A 110 -13.67 -9.61 -2.04
CA ALA A 110 -12.54 -10.26 -1.39
C ALA A 110 -11.21 -9.64 -1.88
N PRO A 111 -10.19 -9.54 -1.01
CA PRO A 111 -8.86 -9.10 -1.42
C PRO A 111 -8.26 -10.05 -2.48
N PRO A 112 -7.61 -9.53 -3.54
CA PRO A 112 -6.85 -10.36 -4.46
C PRO A 112 -5.75 -11.12 -3.71
N THR A 113 -5.44 -12.33 -4.15
CA THR A 113 -4.36 -13.16 -3.57
C THR A 113 -3.14 -13.29 -4.47
N ALA A 114 -3.21 -12.73 -5.69
CA ALA A 114 -2.13 -12.72 -6.66
C ALA A 114 -1.96 -11.30 -7.23
N PHE A 115 -0.72 -10.83 -7.22
CA PHE A 115 -0.34 -9.52 -7.73
C PHE A 115 0.87 -9.67 -8.65
N ASP A 116 0.91 -8.86 -9.72
CA ASP A 116 2.02 -8.87 -10.68
C ASP A 116 3.32 -8.32 -10.09
N VAL A 117 3.20 -7.43 -9.10
CA VAL A 117 4.33 -6.85 -8.37
C VAL A 117 4.07 -7.01 -6.87
N THR A 118 5.06 -7.50 -6.16
CA THR A 118 5.04 -7.76 -4.72
C THR A 118 6.24 -7.10 -4.03
N ILE A 119 6.29 -7.16 -2.70
CA ILE A 119 7.45 -6.69 -1.95
C ILE A 119 8.77 -7.38 -2.35
N ALA A 120 8.70 -8.61 -2.86
CA ALA A 120 9.88 -9.34 -3.35
C ALA A 120 10.51 -8.63 -4.55
N ASP A 121 9.69 -8.13 -5.46
CA ASP A 121 10.13 -7.41 -6.66
C ASP A 121 10.75 -6.05 -6.29
N VAL A 122 10.14 -5.36 -5.31
CA VAL A 122 10.66 -4.08 -4.80
C VAL A 122 12.00 -4.25 -4.07
N ALA A 123 12.17 -5.36 -3.36
CA ALA A 123 13.36 -5.66 -2.60
C ALA A 123 14.59 -5.98 -3.47
N GLY A 124 14.38 -6.41 -4.72
CA GLY A 124 15.45 -6.88 -5.60
C GLY A 124 16.14 -8.11 -5.00
N ASP A 125 17.38 -7.94 -4.54
CA ASP A 125 18.16 -8.98 -3.84
C ASP A 125 17.85 -9.09 -2.33
N GLY A 126 16.83 -8.37 -1.86
CA GLY A 126 16.45 -8.31 -0.44
C GLY A 126 17.01 -7.08 0.29
N THR A 127 17.76 -6.21 -0.39
CA THR A 127 18.39 -5.03 0.22
C THR A 127 17.66 -3.72 -0.03
N PHE A 128 16.65 -3.72 -0.92
CA PHE A 128 15.95 -2.52 -1.36
C PHE A 128 16.91 -1.46 -1.92
N PRO A 129 17.63 -1.75 -3.02
CA PRO A 129 18.65 -0.85 -3.54
C PRO A 129 18.05 0.53 -3.82
N ALA A 130 18.73 1.60 -3.39
CA ALA A 130 18.23 2.97 -3.52
C ALA A 130 17.93 3.32 -4.98
N ASP A 131 18.81 2.89 -5.88
CA ASP A 131 18.63 3.05 -7.32
C ASP A 131 17.40 2.26 -7.79
N GLY A 132 16.48 2.94 -8.45
CA GLY A 132 15.24 2.36 -8.94
C GLY A 132 14.18 2.09 -7.86
N PHE A 133 14.42 2.42 -6.58
CA PHE A 133 13.44 2.16 -5.51
C PHE A 133 12.11 2.90 -5.73
N PRO A 134 12.10 4.21 -6.04
CA PRO A 134 10.85 4.93 -6.34
C PRO A 134 10.06 4.32 -7.50
N GLU A 135 10.75 3.86 -8.55
CA GLU A 135 10.15 3.25 -9.73
C GLU A 135 9.49 1.92 -9.36
N ARG A 136 10.20 1.06 -8.62
CA ARG A 136 9.64 -0.22 -8.14
C ARG A 136 8.45 -0.02 -7.19
N VAL A 137 8.49 0.97 -6.30
CA VAL A 137 7.33 1.31 -5.45
C VAL A 137 6.15 1.82 -6.29
N THR A 138 6.42 2.55 -7.38
CA THR A 138 5.38 3.02 -8.30
C THR A 138 4.74 1.86 -9.06
N ASP A 139 5.53 0.92 -9.56
CA ASP A 139 5.02 -0.27 -10.23
C ASP A 139 4.23 -1.16 -9.25
N TRP A 140 4.70 -1.25 -8.01
CA TRP A 140 3.97 -1.96 -6.95
C TRP A 140 2.60 -1.32 -6.66
N ALA A 141 2.56 0.00 -6.53
CA ALA A 141 1.33 0.76 -6.35
C ALA A 141 0.33 0.54 -7.50
N ARG A 142 0.79 0.52 -8.75
CA ARG A 142 -0.05 0.25 -9.93
C ARG A 142 -0.62 -1.16 -9.90
N ALA A 143 0.23 -2.17 -9.70
CA ALA A 143 -0.18 -3.57 -9.66
C ALA A 143 -1.25 -3.84 -8.60
N ILE A 144 -1.21 -3.12 -7.46
CA ILE A 144 -2.26 -3.20 -6.46
C ILE A 144 -3.59 -2.67 -7.00
N ILE A 145 -3.62 -1.48 -7.59
CA ILE A 145 -4.86 -0.93 -8.14
C ILE A 145 -5.43 -1.82 -9.24
N ASP A 146 -4.57 -2.36 -10.11
CA ASP A 146 -4.99 -3.23 -11.20
C ASP A 146 -5.60 -4.54 -10.67
N ALA A 147 -4.95 -5.23 -9.74
CA ALA A 147 -5.47 -6.45 -9.13
C ALA A 147 -6.83 -6.23 -8.44
N TRP A 148 -6.94 -5.17 -7.64
CA TRP A 148 -8.20 -4.83 -6.95
C TRP A 148 -9.32 -4.39 -7.90
N ARG A 149 -9.00 -3.92 -9.12
CA ARG A 149 -10.00 -3.59 -10.14
C ARG A 149 -10.45 -4.82 -10.92
N SER A 150 -9.55 -5.74 -11.25
CA SER A 150 -9.85 -6.96 -12.01
C SER A 150 -10.75 -7.92 -11.23
N GLU A 151 -10.61 -8.00 -9.90
CA GLU A 151 -11.51 -8.78 -9.05
C GLU A 151 -12.98 -8.30 -9.07
N LYS A 152 -13.25 -7.08 -9.57
CA LYS A 152 -14.64 -6.62 -9.77
C LYS A 152 -15.35 -7.32 -10.93
N GLU A 153 -14.62 -7.88 -11.89
CA GLU A 153 -15.21 -8.44 -13.11
C GLU A 153 -15.63 -9.92 -12.94
N PHE A 154 -15.16 -10.60 -11.89
CA PHE A 154 -15.43 -12.02 -11.64
C PHE A 154 -16.39 -12.31 -10.46
N GLY A 155 -16.89 -11.28 -9.76
CA GLY A 155 -17.70 -11.39 -8.54
C GLY A 155 -19.23 -11.32 -8.72
N HIS A 156 -19.78 -11.79 -9.84
CA HIS A 156 -21.24 -11.94 -10.02
C HIS A 156 -21.58 -13.23 -10.77
N GLY A 157 -21.29 -14.36 -10.13
CA GLY A 157 -21.76 -15.68 -10.51
C GLY A 157 -22.16 -16.45 -9.26
N ASP A 158 -23.40 -16.93 -9.28
CA ASP A 158 -24.15 -17.73 -8.28
C ASP A 158 -24.92 -16.97 -7.20
#